data_AF-A0A521JKV3-F1
#
_entry.id   AF-A0A521JKV3-F1
#
_cell.length_a   1.000
_cell.length_b   1.000
_cell.length_c   1.000
_cell.angle_alpha   90.00
_cell.angle_beta   90.00
_cell.angle_gamma   90.00
#
_symmetry.space_group_name_H-M   'P 1'
#
loop_
_entity.id
_entity.type
_entity.pdbx_description
1 polymer ?
#
loop_
_entity_poly.entity_id
_entity_poly.type
_entity_poly.pdbx_seq_one_letter_code
_entity_poly.pdbx_strand_id
1 'polypeptide(L)'
;MDLKKNAYLKAGVKAPLLEKIPYYPVNLVNDYGLTEEGSRTSLHDNHPLGDTMWLLKNQDKPIEIVFDFDGFYPIGEMWVWNYNRYDHNSNINYSPCGIREITLFTSIDGFNWKNLKENNGQYILAKASGEKNHKATNDLNGDPIKFNGVTARYVKMLVVPVPGLGNWDQENKFSHSFGLSKVKFFLGEGYMACPDEEWSAILKNLNGWTGSDGVFTIPMSGSEASGQNIDTVITFGDSLIDNVDPVTMHRSDDFVMIHNSYCIINDSKPIKENVEFFWAKDKDGRPESVFVPDINVQNDKSSHGYYWPQDSVIINNSCYTFPIVVLDYPEGPEGFQFKVDGVAMIVSPVKDNKIHFDKGKQRKVNLYHDGMGTGDILYGGCIFPNTKAGGAENPDGYIYVYGHKNVNFTADLCIARILEEEIENPDAWRFYDGHSWVEDISKSAMIAENVSCELSISKIKGRLHNGKYLLIFQEYVNSPIISYRIGESLWGPFSEIKQLYCCPEPYTGGGKYSYNAKGHPHLSKDGEMLISYNTNTIGWEMHMKHGDYCRPRFIKMSEIV
;
A
#
# COMPACT_ATOMS: atom_id res chain seq x y z
N MET A 1 0.34 -17.59 -6.86
CA MET A 1 -0.75 -18.15 -7.71
C MET A 1 -1.09 -17.06 -8.70
N ASP A 2 -0.86 -17.28 -10.00
CA ASP A 2 -1.09 -16.25 -11.02
C ASP A 2 -2.60 -16.09 -11.25
N LEU A 3 -3.22 -15.23 -10.45
CA LEU A 3 -4.62 -14.86 -10.60
C LEU A 3 -4.81 -14.13 -11.93
N LYS A 4 -5.90 -14.45 -12.63
CA LYS A 4 -6.24 -13.87 -13.93
C LYS A 4 -7.60 -13.21 -13.87
N LYS A 5 -7.86 -12.26 -14.77
CA LYS A 5 -9.20 -11.66 -14.91
C LYS A 5 -10.25 -12.76 -15.09
N ASN A 6 -11.43 -12.50 -14.56
CA ASN A 6 -12.57 -13.42 -14.50
C ASN A 6 -12.39 -14.66 -13.61
N ALA A 7 -11.26 -14.81 -12.91
CA ALA A 7 -11.11 -15.87 -11.91
C ALA A 7 -12.07 -15.64 -10.73
N TYR A 8 -12.57 -16.74 -10.16
CA TYR A 8 -13.43 -16.71 -8.98
C TYR A 8 -12.66 -16.20 -7.76
N LEU A 9 -13.23 -15.20 -7.09
CA LEU A 9 -12.70 -14.61 -5.87
C LEU A 9 -13.49 -15.13 -4.68
N LYS A 10 -12.82 -15.92 -3.83
CA LYS A 10 -13.41 -16.42 -2.57
C LYS A 10 -13.57 -15.27 -1.58
N ALA A 11 -14.68 -15.27 -0.85
CA ALA A 11 -14.98 -14.26 0.16
C ALA A 11 -15.41 -14.93 1.46
N GLY A 12 -14.96 -14.40 2.59
CA GLY A 12 -15.63 -14.54 3.87
C GLY A 12 -16.89 -13.66 3.92
N VAL A 13 -17.79 -13.93 4.85
CA VAL A 13 -19.03 -13.15 4.99
C VAL A 13 -19.42 -12.97 6.45
N LYS A 14 -19.81 -11.74 6.80
CA LYS A 14 -20.44 -11.36 8.07
C LYS A 14 -21.85 -10.86 7.76
N ALA A 15 -22.86 -11.50 8.36
CA ALA A 15 -24.25 -11.10 8.26
C ALA A 15 -25.00 -11.48 9.54
N PRO A 16 -26.19 -10.91 9.82
CA PRO A 16 -27.00 -11.31 10.97
C PRO A 16 -27.28 -12.82 11.00
N LEU A 17 -27.25 -13.38 12.20
CA LEU A 17 -27.48 -14.79 12.46
C LEU A 17 -28.90 -15.02 12.97
N LEU A 18 -29.47 -16.17 12.61
CA LEU A 18 -30.64 -16.72 13.32
C LEU A 18 -30.17 -17.61 14.46
N GLU A 19 -30.64 -17.35 15.68
CA GLU A 19 -30.17 -18.01 16.90
C GLU A 19 -30.37 -19.54 16.95
N LYS A 20 -31.22 -20.14 16.10
CA LYS A 20 -31.68 -21.54 16.26
C LYS A 20 -31.90 -22.37 14.98
N ILE A 21 -31.38 -21.99 13.81
CA ILE A 21 -31.70 -22.67 12.52
C ILE A 21 -30.45 -22.76 11.61
N PRO A 22 -30.29 -23.78 10.72
CA PRO A 22 -29.17 -23.96 9.78
C PRO A 22 -28.94 -22.86 8.71
N TYR A 23 -29.54 -21.67 8.83
CA TYR A 23 -29.36 -20.57 7.87
C TYR A 23 -28.08 -19.78 8.16
N TYR A 24 -26.94 -20.42 7.95
CA TYR A 24 -25.64 -19.81 8.21
C TYR A 24 -25.29 -18.79 7.11
N PRO A 25 -24.81 -17.58 7.46
CA PRO A 25 -24.31 -16.60 6.49
C PRO A 25 -23.29 -17.18 5.51
N VAL A 26 -22.49 -18.17 5.92
CA VAL A 26 -21.53 -18.86 5.05
C VAL A 26 -22.19 -19.47 3.80
N ASN A 27 -23.47 -19.83 3.87
CA ASN A 27 -24.22 -20.31 2.70
C ASN A 27 -24.36 -19.28 1.59
N LEU A 28 -24.12 -17.99 1.88
CA LEU A 28 -24.10 -16.94 0.85
C LEU A 28 -22.89 -17.07 -0.07
N VAL A 29 -21.76 -17.62 0.40
CA VAL A 29 -20.47 -17.58 -0.32
C VAL A 29 -19.89 -18.96 -0.61
N ASN A 30 -20.31 -20.00 0.11
CA ASN A 30 -19.93 -21.39 -0.19
C ASN A 30 -20.66 -21.91 -1.45
N ASP A 31 -20.40 -23.16 -1.82
CA ASP A 31 -21.02 -23.80 -3.00
C ASP A 31 -22.14 -24.79 -2.62
N TYR A 32 -22.61 -24.77 -1.38
CA TYR A 32 -23.66 -25.68 -0.92
C TYR A 32 -24.99 -25.38 -1.63
N GLY A 33 -25.54 -26.38 -2.32
CA GLY A 33 -26.74 -26.24 -3.16
C GLY A 33 -26.47 -25.83 -4.61
N LEU A 34 -25.20 -25.61 -5.00
CA LEU A 34 -24.80 -25.36 -6.40
C LEU A 34 -24.33 -26.64 -7.10
N THR A 35 -24.49 -26.68 -8.43
CA THR A 35 -24.01 -27.81 -9.27
C THR A 35 -22.51 -27.80 -9.55
N GLU A 36 -21.85 -26.65 -9.48
CA GLU A 36 -20.43 -26.47 -9.80
C GLU A 36 -19.79 -25.45 -8.84
N GLU A 37 -18.56 -25.71 -8.41
CA GLU A 37 -17.77 -24.81 -7.55
C GLU A 37 -17.29 -23.59 -8.35
N GLY A 38 -17.52 -22.38 -7.82
CA GLY A 38 -16.91 -21.15 -8.34
C GLY A 38 -17.29 -20.75 -9.76
N SER A 39 -18.39 -21.29 -10.31
CA SER A 39 -18.81 -21.08 -11.70
C SER A 39 -19.95 -20.06 -11.83
N ARG A 40 -19.95 -19.29 -12.92
CA ARG A 40 -21.04 -18.36 -13.28
C ARG A 40 -22.29 -19.09 -13.76
N THR A 41 -22.10 -20.30 -14.29
CA THR A 41 -23.17 -21.11 -14.89
C THR A 41 -23.78 -22.10 -13.90
N SER A 42 -23.33 -22.11 -12.65
CA SER A 42 -23.86 -22.98 -11.61
C SER A 42 -25.38 -22.82 -11.48
N LEU A 43 -26.05 -23.96 -11.39
CA LEU A 43 -27.48 -24.02 -11.10
C LEU A 43 -27.63 -24.24 -9.59
N HIS A 44 -28.56 -23.52 -8.97
CA HIS A 44 -28.87 -23.70 -7.55
C HIS A 44 -30.17 -24.49 -7.37
N ASP A 45 -30.26 -25.25 -6.29
CA ASP A 45 -31.48 -25.97 -5.93
C ASP A 45 -32.61 -25.05 -5.42
N ASN A 46 -33.73 -25.66 -5.04
CA ASN A 46 -34.87 -25.01 -4.39
C ASN A 46 -35.20 -25.67 -3.03
N HIS A 47 -34.17 -26.05 -2.25
CA HIS A 47 -34.30 -26.94 -1.07
C HIS A 47 -35.52 -26.61 -0.18
N PRO A 48 -36.38 -27.59 0.17
CA PRO A 48 -37.69 -27.33 0.79
C PRO A 48 -37.63 -26.72 2.19
N LEU A 49 -36.54 -26.98 2.93
CA LEU A 49 -36.26 -26.35 4.23
C LEU A 49 -35.46 -25.04 4.09
N GLY A 50 -34.89 -24.77 2.91
CA GLY A 50 -33.99 -23.64 2.66
C GLY A 50 -32.58 -23.80 3.23
N ASP A 51 -32.17 -25.01 3.63
CA ASP A 51 -30.88 -25.28 4.30
C ASP A 51 -29.66 -24.92 3.45
N THR A 52 -29.80 -24.88 2.13
CA THR A 52 -28.77 -24.44 1.18
C THR A 52 -28.73 -22.92 0.99
N MET A 53 -29.61 -22.16 1.65
CA MET A 53 -29.79 -20.72 1.46
C MET A 53 -29.65 -19.99 2.80
N TRP A 54 -29.71 -18.66 2.74
CA TRP A 54 -29.76 -17.80 3.92
C TRP A 54 -31.09 -17.04 3.97
N LEU A 55 -31.67 -16.94 5.16
CA LEU A 55 -32.95 -16.27 5.41
C LEU A 55 -32.89 -15.59 6.77
N LEU A 56 -33.37 -14.35 6.86
CA LEU A 56 -33.74 -13.68 8.10
C LEU A 56 -35.26 -13.54 8.17
N LYS A 57 -35.79 -13.50 9.40
CA LYS A 57 -37.23 -13.34 9.66
C LYS A 57 -37.46 -12.15 10.59
N ASN A 58 -38.65 -11.57 10.56
CA ASN A 58 -39.07 -10.50 11.46
C ASN A 58 -38.09 -9.30 11.49
N GLN A 59 -37.55 -8.92 10.33
CA GLN A 59 -36.56 -7.85 10.25
C GLN A 59 -37.24 -6.47 10.25
N ASP A 60 -36.86 -5.65 11.23
CA ASP A 60 -37.32 -4.26 11.41
C ASP A 60 -36.17 -3.24 11.27
N LYS A 61 -34.93 -3.71 11.11
CA LYS A 61 -33.71 -2.91 10.97
C LYS A 61 -33.00 -3.20 9.65
N PRO A 62 -32.28 -2.21 9.08
CA PRO A 62 -31.49 -2.42 7.88
C PRO A 62 -30.58 -3.63 8.00
N ILE A 63 -30.56 -4.44 6.94
CA ILE A 63 -29.80 -5.68 6.90
C ILE A 63 -28.47 -5.39 6.22
N GLU A 64 -27.39 -5.63 6.94
CA GLU A 64 -26.02 -5.45 6.45
C GLU A 64 -25.37 -6.82 6.22
N ILE A 65 -24.80 -7.00 5.03
CA ILE A 65 -24.02 -8.18 4.65
C ILE A 65 -22.65 -7.67 4.18
N VAL A 66 -21.58 -8.06 4.86
CA VAL A 66 -20.20 -7.67 4.52
C VAL A 66 -19.44 -8.89 4.03
N PHE A 67 -18.90 -8.78 2.81
CA PHE A 67 -17.99 -9.73 2.20
C PHE A 67 -16.55 -9.24 2.40
N ASP A 68 -15.65 -10.12 2.85
CA ASP A 68 -14.22 -9.84 3.09
C ASP A 68 -13.39 -10.81 2.23
N PHE A 69 -12.52 -10.27 1.37
CA PHE A 69 -11.70 -11.08 0.47
C PHE A 69 -10.34 -11.47 1.06
N ASP A 70 -10.03 -11.02 2.28
CA ASP A 70 -8.75 -11.27 2.96
C ASP A 70 -7.51 -10.82 2.14
N GLY A 71 -7.74 -9.87 1.25
CA GLY A 71 -6.75 -9.28 0.36
C GLY A 71 -7.39 -8.16 -0.46
N PHE A 72 -6.58 -7.44 -1.22
CA PHE A 72 -7.01 -6.25 -1.94
C PHE A 72 -7.04 -6.58 -3.42
N TYR A 73 -8.24 -6.65 -4.00
CA TYR A 73 -8.42 -7.18 -5.35
C TYR A 73 -9.19 -6.20 -6.22
N PRO A 74 -8.85 -6.10 -7.53
CA PRO A 74 -9.68 -5.38 -8.49
C PRO A 74 -10.94 -6.21 -8.74
N ILE A 75 -12.08 -5.79 -8.19
CA ILE A 75 -13.33 -6.54 -8.31
C ILE A 75 -13.94 -6.28 -9.69
N GLY A 76 -14.30 -7.33 -10.40
CA GLY A 76 -14.89 -7.25 -11.74
C GLY A 76 -16.41 -7.34 -11.69
N GLU A 77 -16.91 -8.46 -11.20
CA GLU A 77 -18.34 -8.80 -11.23
C GLU A 77 -18.80 -9.42 -9.92
N MET A 78 -20.06 -9.15 -9.56
CA MET A 78 -20.81 -9.88 -8.54
C MET A 78 -22.02 -10.56 -9.18
N TRP A 79 -22.08 -11.88 -9.03
CA TRP A 79 -23.15 -12.75 -9.49
C TRP A 79 -24.04 -13.14 -8.33
N VAL A 80 -25.35 -13.12 -8.54
CA VAL A 80 -26.34 -13.29 -7.46
C VAL A 80 -27.37 -14.36 -7.82
N TRP A 81 -27.55 -15.32 -6.91
CA TRP A 81 -28.70 -16.23 -6.91
C TRP A 81 -29.62 -15.79 -5.78
N ASN A 82 -30.80 -15.28 -6.15
CA ASN A 82 -31.77 -14.83 -5.17
C ASN A 82 -32.45 -16.02 -4.45
N TYR A 83 -33.13 -15.75 -3.34
CA TYR A 83 -33.76 -16.76 -2.49
C TYR A 83 -34.77 -17.62 -3.25
N ASN A 84 -34.52 -18.93 -3.30
CA ASN A 84 -35.23 -19.84 -4.22
C ASN A 84 -35.97 -20.99 -3.51
N ARG A 85 -36.22 -20.88 -2.21
CA ARG A 85 -36.86 -21.96 -1.44
C ARG A 85 -38.28 -22.24 -1.95
N TYR A 86 -38.58 -23.54 -2.11
CA TYR A 86 -39.93 -24.02 -2.40
C TYR A 86 -40.28 -25.22 -1.53
N ASP A 87 -41.30 -25.12 -0.68
CA ASP A 87 -41.77 -26.24 0.13
C ASP A 87 -42.82 -27.05 -0.65
N HIS A 88 -42.40 -28.22 -1.14
CA HIS A 88 -43.24 -29.12 -1.92
C HIS A 88 -44.37 -29.78 -1.10
N ASN A 89 -44.24 -29.89 0.22
CA ASN A 89 -45.25 -30.54 1.06
C ASN A 89 -46.42 -29.59 1.34
N SER A 90 -46.10 -28.33 1.65
CA SER A 90 -47.11 -27.29 1.89
C SER A 90 -47.51 -26.54 0.62
N ASN A 91 -46.81 -26.79 -0.50
CA ASN A 91 -46.98 -26.11 -1.78
C ASN A 91 -46.79 -24.58 -1.68
N ILE A 92 -45.81 -24.16 -0.87
CA ILE A 92 -45.52 -22.74 -0.60
C ILE A 92 -44.23 -22.32 -1.31
N ASN A 93 -44.34 -21.30 -2.16
CA ASN A 93 -43.18 -20.65 -2.80
C ASN A 93 -42.69 -19.49 -1.92
N TYR A 94 -41.47 -19.61 -1.38
CA TYR A 94 -40.86 -18.59 -0.53
C TYR A 94 -39.96 -17.61 -1.30
N SER A 95 -39.87 -17.69 -2.63
CA SER A 95 -39.16 -16.69 -3.46
C SER A 95 -39.58 -15.23 -3.24
N PRO A 96 -40.80 -14.87 -2.76
CA PRO A 96 -41.10 -13.49 -2.35
C PRO A 96 -40.19 -12.96 -1.24
N CYS A 97 -39.63 -13.82 -0.39
CA CYS A 97 -38.66 -13.40 0.63
C CYS A 97 -37.33 -12.92 0.02
N GLY A 98 -37.06 -13.16 -1.27
CA GLY A 98 -35.81 -12.79 -1.92
C GLY A 98 -35.54 -11.29 -1.86
N ILE A 99 -34.29 -10.92 -1.59
CA ILE A 99 -33.84 -9.53 -1.57
C ILE A 99 -34.09 -8.86 -2.92
N ARG A 100 -34.56 -7.61 -2.90
CA ARG A 100 -34.95 -6.85 -4.09
C ARG A 100 -34.07 -5.62 -4.27
N GLU A 101 -34.24 -4.61 -3.43
CA GLU A 101 -33.50 -3.35 -3.54
C GLU A 101 -32.29 -3.36 -2.60
N ILE A 102 -31.09 -3.17 -3.17
CA ILE A 102 -29.83 -3.15 -2.44
C ILE A 102 -29.02 -1.89 -2.74
N THR A 103 -28.24 -1.44 -1.76
CA THR A 103 -27.15 -0.49 -1.97
C THR A 103 -25.83 -1.22 -1.75
N LEU A 104 -24.86 -0.99 -2.63
CA LEU A 104 -23.54 -1.62 -2.57
C LEU A 104 -22.46 -0.61 -2.27
N PHE A 105 -21.55 -0.98 -1.39
CA PHE A 105 -20.39 -0.20 -1.02
C PHE A 105 -19.11 -1.03 -1.14
N THR A 106 -18.00 -0.37 -1.44
CA THR A 106 -16.65 -0.94 -1.38
C THR A 106 -15.82 -0.25 -0.32
N SER A 107 -14.86 -0.98 0.24
CA SER A 107 -13.89 -0.42 1.19
C SER A 107 -12.58 -1.21 1.15
N ILE A 108 -11.48 -0.52 1.47
CA ILE A 108 -10.17 -1.13 1.71
C ILE A 108 -9.93 -1.37 3.20
N ASP A 109 -10.55 -0.58 4.09
CA ASP A 109 -10.26 -0.54 5.53
C ASP A 109 -11.41 -1.10 6.39
N GLY A 110 -12.61 -1.24 5.83
CA GLY A 110 -13.81 -1.68 6.54
C GLY A 110 -14.50 -0.59 7.36
N PHE A 111 -13.96 0.63 7.38
CA PHE A 111 -14.48 1.79 8.14
C PHE A 111 -15.03 2.86 7.20
N ASN A 112 -14.26 3.22 6.18
CA ASN A 112 -14.62 4.19 5.16
C ASN A 112 -15.22 3.47 3.95
N TRP A 113 -16.51 3.71 3.71
CA TRP A 113 -17.28 3.02 2.68
C TRP A 113 -17.61 3.97 1.52
N LYS A 114 -17.26 3.56 0.30
CA LYS A 114 -17.60 4.27 -0.93
C LYS A 114 -18.78 3.58 -1.60
N ASN A 115 -19.81 4.33 -1.98
CA ASN A 115 -20.91 3.76 -2.76
C ASN A 115 -20.40 3.31 -4.13
N LEU A 116 -20.87 2.15 -4.58
CA LEU A 116 -20.52 1.63 -5.90
C LEU A 116 -21.23 2.40 -7.03
N LYS A 117 -22.46 2.89 -6.78
CA LYS A 117 -23.18 3.81 -7.66
C LYS A 117 -23.03 5.24 -7.16
N GLU A 118 -22.86 6.17 -8.09
CA GLU A 118 -22.94 7.60 -7.80
C GLU A 118 -24.31 7.96 -7.20
N ASN A 119 -24.37 9.06 -6.44
CA ASN A 119 -25.59 9.62 -5.84
C ASN A 119 -26.38 8.63 -4.95
N ASN A 120 -25.71 7.69 -4.29
CA ASN A 120 -26.33 6.65 -3.44
C ASN A 120 -27.33 5.77 -4.22
N GLY A 121 -27.07 5.54 -5.51
CA GLY A 121 -27.96 4.75 -6.37
C GLY A 121 -28.10 3.29 -5.91
N GLN A 122 -29.26 2.71 -6.16
CA GLN A 122 -29.61 1.35 -5.75
C GLN A 122 -29.54 0.36 -6.93
N TYR A 123 -29.44 -0.93 -6.62
CA TYR A 123 -29.59 -2.03 -7.57
C TYR A 123 -30.88 -2.78 -7.25
N ILE A 124 -31.58 -3.24 -8.30
CA ILE A 124 -32.77 -4.07 -8.15
C ILE A 124 -32.44 -5.48 -8.65
N LEU A 125 -32.40 -6.42 -7.72
CA LEU A 125 -32.13 -7.83 -7.99
C LEU A 125 -33.41 -8.55 -8.46
N ALA A 126 -33.30 -9.36 -9.51
CA ALA A 126 -34.42 -10.17 -9.99
C ALA A 126 -34.85 -11.22 -8.96
N LYS A 127 -36.16 -11.46 -8.90
CA LYS A 127 -36.76 -12.50 -8.06
C LYS A 127 -36.41 -13.88 -8.62
N ALA A 128 -36.16 -14.85 -7.75
CA ALA A 128 -36.04 -16.25 -8.16
C ALA A 128 -37.42 -16.85 -8.54
N SER A 129 -37.42 -17.92 -9.35
CA SER A 129 -38.66 -18.57 -9.80
C SER A 129 -39.28 -19.48 -8.73
N GLY A 130 -38.48 -20.02 -7.82
CA GLY A 130 -38.84 -21.14 -6.94
C GLY A 130 -38.63 -22.52 -7.58
N GLU A 131 -38.15 -22.56 -8.84
CA GLU A 131 -37.88 -23.81 -9.56
C GLU A 131 -36.50 -24.37 -9.19
N LYS A 132 -36.36 -25.69 -9.20
CA LYS A 132 -35.07 -26.35 -9.06
C LYS A 132 -34.13 -25.99 -10.22
N ASN A 133 -32.83 -26.05 -9.98
CA ASN A 133 -31.78 -25.83 -10.98
C ASN A 133 -31.86 -24.43 -11.62
N HIS A 134 -32.12 -23.39 -10.81
CA HIS A 134 -32.20 -22.03 -11.33
C HIS A 134 -30.80 -21.42 -11.52
N LYS A 135 -30.64 -20.64 -12.58
CA LYS A 135 -29.43 -19.86 -12.85
C LYS A 135 -29.34 -18.65 -11.92
N ALA A 136 -28.19 -17.99 -11.93
CA ALA A 136 -28.04 -16.68 -11.29
C ALA A 136 -29.17 -15.75 -11.77
N THR A 137 -29.84 -15.11 -10.82
CA THR A 137 -30.94 -14.18 -11.09
C THR A 137 -30.41 -12.81 -11.45
N ASN A 138 -29.32 -12.38 -10.79
CA ASN A 138 -28.68 -11.09 -11.01
C ASN A 138 -29.66 -9.90 -10.93
N ASP A 139 -29.46 -8.85 -11.75
CA ASP A 139 -30.39 -7.71 -11.84
C ASP A 139 -31.64 -8.02 -12.67
N LEU A 140 -32.54 -7.05 -12.85
CA LEU A 140 -33.78 -7.22 -13.62
C LEU A 140 -33.58 -7.59 -15.11
N ASN A 141 -32.40 -7.32 -15.67
CA ASN A 141 -32.05 -7.70 -17.05
C ASN A 141 -31.32 -9.05 -17.10
N GLY A 142 -30.99 -9.63 -15.94
CA GLY A 142 -30.16 -10.83 -15.81
C GLY A 142 -28.65 -10.55 -15.86
N ASP A 143 -28.24 -9.28 -15.86
CA ASP A 143 -26.85 -8.87 -15.96
C ASP A 143 -26.17 -8.88 -14.58
N PRO A 144 -24.94 -9.43 -14.46
CA PRO A 144 -24.20 -9.36 -13.21
C PRO A 144 -23.86 -7.91 -12.85
N ILE A 145 -23.70 -7.65 -11.55
CA ILE A 145 -23.35 -6.32 -11.08
C ILE A 145 -21.86 -6.07 -11.34
N LYS A 146 -21.56 -5.01 -12.09
CA LYS A 146 -20.20 -4.65 -12.51
C LYS A 146 -19.53 -3.70 -11.51
N PHE A 147 -18.31 -4.04 -11.14
CA PHE A 147 -17.44 -3.26 -10.24
C PHE A 147 -16.35 -2.50 -11.00
N ASN A 148 -16.19 -2.75 -12.30
CA ASN A 148 -15.25 -2.05 -13.18
C ASN A 148 -13.79 -2.04 -12.68
N GLY A 149 -13.36 -3.10 -11.97
CA GLY A 149 -11.98 -3.23 -11.52
C GLY A 149 -11.62 -2.41 -10.28
N VAL A 150 -12.60 -1.87 -9.54
CA VAL A 150 -12.30 -1.15 -8.29
C VAL A 150 -11.56 -2.06 -7.32
N THR A 151 -10.38 -1.62 -6.88
CA THR A 151 -9.61 -2.31 -5.84
C THR A 151 -10.31 -2.16 -4.49
N ALA A 152 -10.66 -3.29 -3.87
CA ALA A 152 -11.27 -3.32 -2.55
C ALA A 152 -10.94 -4.61 -1.80
N ARG A 153 -11.00 -4.55 -0.47
CA ARG A 153 -10.97 -5.73 0.42
C ARG A 153 -12.37 -6.14 0.85
N TYR A 154 -13.26 -5.17 0.96
CA TYR A 154 -14.61 -5.38 1.45
C TYR A 154 -15.66 -4.93 0.44
N VAL A 155 -16.73 -5.71 0.36
CA VAL A 155 -18.00 -5.29 -0.26
C VAL A 155 -19.09 -5.36 0.79
N LYS A 156 -19.86 -4.28 0.95
CA LYS A 156 -21.03 -4.26 1.82
C LYS A 156 -22.30 -4.13 1.00
N MET A 157 -23.24 -5.03 1.25
CA MET A 157 -24.61 -4.98 0.75
C MET A 157 -25.54 -4.53 1.87
N LEU A 158 -26.26 -3.44 1.63
CA LEU A 158 -27.26 -2.90 2.54
C LEU A 158 -28.66 -3.10 1.94
N VAL A 159 -29.57 -3.65 2.73
CA VAL A 159 -30.97 -3.88 2.35
C VAL A 159 -31.91 -3.13 3.30
N VAL A 160 -32.90 -2.45 2.73
CA VAL A 160 -33.95 -1.76 3.47
C VAL A 160 -34.95 -2.79 4.04
N PRO A 161 -35.34 -2.73 5.32
CA PRO A 161 -36.17 -3.76 5.97
C PRO A 161 -37.67 -3.56 5.74
N VAL A 162 -38.04 -3.17 4.51
CA VAL A 162 -39.43 -2.86 4.15
C VAL A 162 -39.93 -3.90 3.14
N PRO A 163 -40.94 -4.72 3.50
CA PRO A 163 -41.56 -5.66 2.58
C PRO A 163 -42.06 -4.98 1.30
N GLY A 164 -41.83 -5.62 0.15
CA GLY A 164 -42.13 -5.06 -1.17
C GLY A 164 -41.12 -4.01 -1.68
N LEU A 165 -40.31 -3.44 -0.79
CA LEU A 165 -39.20 -2.55 -1.15
C LEU A 165 -37.88 -3.34 -1.21
N GLY A 166 -37.42 -3.82 -0.04
CA GLY A 166 -36.17 -4.56 0.11
C GLY A 166 -36.28 -6.06 -0.17
N ASN A 167 -37.49 -6.58 -0.27
CA ASN A 167 -37.77 -7.93 -0.78
C ASN A 167 -38.93 -7.89 -1.80
N TRP A 168 -39.29 -9.05 -2.32
CA TRP A 168 -40.38 -9.21 -3.30
C TRP A 168 -41.77 -9.51 -2.66
N ASP A 169 -41.89 -9.45 -1.33
CA ASP A 169 -43.11 -9.77 -0.57
C ASP A 169 -43.93 -8.51 -0.26
N GLN A 170 -44.61 -7.97 -1.28
CA GLN A 170 -45.40 -6.73 -1.18
C GLN A 170 -46.52 -6.79 -0.13
N GLU A 171 -47.11 -7.96 0.06
CA GLU A 171 -48.22 -8.18 1.01
C GLU A 171 -47.73 -8.60 2.41
N ASN A 172 -46.41 -8.67 2.61
CA ASN A 172 -45.79 -9.09 3.87
C ASN A 172 -46.30 -10.46 4.38
N LYS A 173 -46.56 -11.39 3.46
CA LYS A 173 -47.06 -12.75 3.77
C LYS A 173 -46.07 -13.55 4.61
N PHE A 174 -44.80 -13.20 4.55
CA PHE A 174 -43.72 -13.92 5.22
C PHE A 174 -43.14 -13.14 6.41
N SER A 175 -43.89 -12.20 7.00
CA SER A 175 -43.54 -11.57 8.28
C SER A 175 -42.14 -10.95 8.28
N HIS A 176 -41.90 -10.01 7.36
CA HIS A 176 -40.62 -9.31 7.21
C HIS A 176 -39.44 -10.27 7.05
N SER A 177 -39.60 -11.28 6.19
CA SER A 177 -38.53 -12.23 5.87
C SER A 177 -37.73 -11.78 4.64
N PHE A 178 -36.41 -11.85 4.76
CA PHE A 178 -35.46 -11.42 3.73
C PHE A 178 -34.44 -12.53 3.53
N GLY A 179 -34.30 -13.04 2.31
CA GLY A 179 -33.44 -14.18 2.02
C GLY A 179 -32.59 -13.98 0.78
N LEU A 180 -31.52 -14.75 0.71
CA LEU A 180 -30.58 -14.78 -0.41
C LEU A 180 -29.96 -16.18 -0.52
N SER A 181 -29.73 -16.67 -1.73
CA SER A 181 -29.16 -18.01 -1.92
C SER A 181 -27.65 -17.96 -2.00
N LYS A 182 -27.09 -17.22 -2.98
CA LYS A 182 -25.64 -17.16 -3.24
C LYS A 182 -25.20 -15.82 -3.80
N VAL A 183 -23.96 -15.46 -3.49
CA VAL A 183 -23.20 -14.37 -4.10
C VAL A 183 -21.81 -14.91 -4.47
N LYS A 184 -21.37 -14.64 -5.69
CA LYS A 184 -20.03 -14.99 -6.18
C LYS A 184 -19.37 -13.75 -6.77
N PHE A 185 -18.09 -13.55 -6.46
CA PHE A 185 -17.30 -12.44 -6.98
C PHE A 185 -16.26 -12.96 -7.97
N PHE A 186 -15.95 -12.15 -8.97
CA PHE A 186 -14.92 -12.48 -9.96
C PHE A 186 -13.98 -11.29 -10.14
N LEU A 187 -12.70 -11.60 -10.35
CA LEU A 187 -11.67 -10.59 -10.57
C LEU A 187 -11.93 -9.81 -11.86
N GLY A 188 -11.77 -8.49 -11.75
CA GLY A 188 -11.74 -7.56 -12.87
C GLY A 188 -10.33 -7.34 -13.36
N GLU A 189 -10.18 -6.30 -14.16
CA GLU A 189 -8.88 -5.81 -14.61
C GLU A 189 -8.40 -4.70 -13.67
N GLY A 190 -7.14 -4.74 -13.26
CA GLY A 190 -6.57 -3.76 -12.34
C GLY A 190 -5.41 -4.33 -11.55
N TYR A 191 -5.06 -3.69 -10.43
CA TYR A 191 -3.98 -4.16 -9.56
C TYR A 191 -4.54 -4.76 -8.27
N MET A 192 -3.97 -5.91 -7.89
CA MET A 192 -4.16 -6.50 -6.57
C MET A 192 -2.97 -6.19 -5.67
N ALA A 193 -3.16 -6.25 -4.36
CA ALA A 193 -2.09 -6.22 -3.37
C ALA A 193 -2.28 -7.25 -2.26
N CYS A 194 -1.17 -7.86 -1.84
CA CYS A 194 -1.10 -8.78 -0.72
C CYS A 194 0.19 -8.58 0.09
N PRO A 195 0.21 -8.92 1.39
CA PRO A 195 1.45 -8.96 2.16
C PRO A 195 2.50 -9.86 1.50
N ASP A 196 3.77 -9.45 1.58
CA ASP A 196 4.92 -10.26 1.19
C ASP A 196 5.70 -10.66 2.45
N GLU A 197 5.37 -11.85 2.95
CA GLU A 197 5.92 -12.37 4.21
C GLU A 197 7.40 -12.76 4.09
N GLU A 198 7.85 -13.19 2.90
CA GLU A 198 9.25 -13.57 2.67
C GLU A 198 10.15 -12.33 2.79
N TRP A 199 9.81 -11.25 2.08
CA TRP A 199 10.53 -9.98 2.18
C TRP A 199 10.39 -9.34 3.56
N SER A 200 9.23 -9.46 4.21
CA SER A 200 9.06 -8.96 5.58
C SER A 200 9.89 -9.73 6.61
N ALA A 201 10.11 -11.03 6.40
CA ALA A 201 10.83 -11.90 7.33
C ALA A 201 12.35 -11.66 7.34
N ILE A 202 12.95 -11.27 6.21
CA ILE A 202 14.40 -11.00 6.18
C ILE A 202 14.81 -9.81 7.06
N LEU A 203 13.90 -8.89 7.37
CA LEU A 203 14.11 -7.78 8.31
C LEU A 203 13.66 -8.11 9.74
N LYS A 204 13.26 -9.36 10.04
CA LYS A 204 12.93 -9.77 11.39
C LYS A 204 14.17 -10.33 12.10
N ASN A 205 14.68 -9.60 13.07
CA ASN A 205 15.84 -9.96 13.90
C ASN A 205 15.50 -9.75 15.37
N LEU A 206 16.17 -10.50 16.25
CA LEU A 206 16.04 -10.38 17.70
C LEU A 206 17.38 -10.05 18.39
N ASN A 207 18.45 -9.89 17.62
CA ASN A 207 19.80 -9.56 18.12
C ASN A 207 20.52 -8.70 17.08
N GLY A 208 21.21 -7.66 17.52
CA GLY A 208 21.88 -6.68 16.68
C GLY A 208 20.86 -5.68 16.16
N TRP A 209 20.77 -5.51 14.84
CA TRP A 209 19.74 -4.69 14.21
C TRP A 209 18.37 -5.34 14.39
N THR A 210 17.45 -4.76 15.16
CA THR A 210 16.14 -5.36 15.48
C THR A 210 14.93 -4.55 14.99
N GLY A 211 15.16 -3.32 14.54
CA GLY A 211 14.12 -2.47 13.99
C GLY A 211 14.69 -1.22 13.35
N SER A 212 13.93 -0.62 12.45
CA SER A 212 14.26 0.68 11.86
C SER A 212 13.10 1.29 11.08
N ASP A 213 13.26 2.56 10.72
CA ASP A 213 12.53 3.23 9.65
C ASP A 213 13.37 3.35 8.36
N GLY A 214 12.74 3.85 7.29
CA GLY A 214 13.34 3.96 5.97
C GLY A 214 13.53 2.62 5.26
N VAL A 215 13.34 2.60 3.95
CA VAL A 215 13.75 1.47 3.10
C VAL A 215 14.17 2.02 1.73
N PHE A 216 15.43 2.43 1.60
CA PHE A 216 15.96 2.86 0.30
C PHE A 216 16.87 1.79 -0.28
N THR A 217 16.38 1.13 -1.32
CA THR A 217 17.07 0.04 -2.03
C THR A 217 17.95 0.61 -3.13
N ILE A 218 19.21 0.19 -3.17
CA ILE A 218 20.23 0.64 -4.11
C ILE A 218 20.76 -0.60 -4.86
N PRO A 219 20.44 -0.78 -6.15
CA PRO A 219 20.98 -1.89 -6.93
C PRO A 219 22.45 -1.63 -7.22
N MET A 220 23.34 -2.59 -6.95
CA MET A 220 24.79 -2.41 -7.19
C MET A 220 25.15 -2.24 -8.68
N SER A 221 24.22 -2.54 -9.60
CA SER A 221 24.35 -2.25 -11.03
C SER A 221 24.13 -0.77 -11.38
N GLY A 222 23.52 0.01 -10.48
CA GLY A 222 23.04 1.37 -10.74
C GLY A 222 21.78 1.47 -11.60
N SER A 223 21.21 0.32 -12.01
CA SER A 223 19.98 0.29 -12.82
C SER A 223 18.78 -0.17 -11.99
N GLU A 224 17.66 0.53 -12.14
CA GLU A 224 16.37 0.18 -11.53
C GLU A 224 15.54 -0.81 -12.37
N ALA A 225 16.14 -1.42 -13.40
CA ALA A 225 15.44 -2.37 -14.27
C ALA A 225 14.92 -3.60 -13.49
N SER A 226 13.70 -4.02 -13.78
CA SER A 226 13.04 -5.15 -13.11
C SER A 226 13.76 -6.49 -13.31
N GLY A 227 13.61 -7.36 -12.31
CA GLY A 227 14.02 -8.77 -12.36
C GLY A 227 15.53 -9.00 -12.26
N GLN A 228 16.26 -8.06 -11.66
CA GLN A 228 17.70 -8.18 -11.52
C GLN A 228 18.07 -9.12 -10.38
N ASN A 229 18.93 -10.11 -10.66
CA ASN A 229 19.62 -10.89 -9.64
C ASN A 229 20.96 -10.20 -9.35
N ILE A 230 20.91 -9.05 -8.68
CA ILE A 230 22.08 -8.24 -8.34
C ILE A 230 22.18 -8.08 -6.84
N ASP A 231 23.38 -7.85 -6.30
CA ASP A 231 23.51 -7.43 -4.90
C ASP A 231 22.82 -6.08 -4.72
N THR A 232 22.08 -5.93 -3.62
CA THR A 232 21.31 -4.73 -3.30
C THR A 232 21.66 -4.24 -1.91
N VAL A 233 21.91 -2.94 -1.78
CA VAL A 233 22.07 -2.29 -0.48
C VAL A 233 20.73 -1.71 -0.07
N ILE A 234 20.32 -1.87 1.18
CA ILE A 234 19.20 -1.12 1.76
C ILE A 234 19.76 -0.18 2.81
N THR A 235 19.52 1.13 2.69
CA THR A 235 19.81 2.09 3.76
C THR A 235 18.56 2.36 4.58
N PHE A 236 18.75 2.44 5.89
CA PHE A 236 17.71 2.64 6.91
C PHE A 236 18.00 3.91 7.72
N GLY A 237 16.95 4.55 8.24
CA GLY A 237 17.08 5.71 9.13
C GLY A 237 17.26 5.29 10.59
N ASP A 238 16.46 5.86 11.50
CA ASP A 238 16.57 5.55 12.93
C ASP A 238 16.45 4.03 13.12
N SER A 239 17.52 3.42 13.63
CA SER A 239 17.73 1.98 13.71
C SER A 239 18.01 1.57 15.14
N LEU A 240 17.44 0.45 15.56
CA LEU A 240 17.49 -0.08 16.92
C LEU A 240 18.50 -1.23 16.97
N ILE A 241 19.54 -1.07 17.79
CA ILE A 241 20.60 -2.05 18.00
C ILE A 241 20.51 -2.62 19.41
N ASP A 242 20.06 -3.87 19.55
CA ASP A 242 19.82 -4.51 20.85
C ASP A 242 19.68 -6.04 20.82
N ASN A 243 19.21 -6.59 21.95
CA ASN A 243 18.72 -7.95 22.08
C ASN A 243 17.24 -7.90 22.51
N VAL A 244 16.36 -8.49 21.72
CA VAL A 244 14.94 -8.67 22.02
C VAL A 244 14.74 -10.07 22.58
N ASP A 245 14.04 -10.17 23.73
CA ASP A 245 13.70 -11.46 24.32
C ASP A 245 12.75 -12.24 23.39
N PRO A 246 13.12 -13.45 22.93
CA PRO A 246 12.32 -14.21 21.95
C PRO A 246 11.00 -14.77 22.50
N VAL A 247 10.80 -14.75 23.82
CA VAL A 247 9.60 -15.26 24.49
C VAL A 247 8.65 -14.12 24.85
N THR A 248 9.18 -13.06 25.44
CA THR A 248 8.35 -11.92 25.89
C THR A 248 8.21 -10.83 24.85
N MET A 249 9.08 -10.83 23.83
CA MET A 249 9.25 -9.75 22.85
C MET A 249 9.70 -8.43 23.48
N HIS A 250 10.15 -8.44 24.74
CA HIS A 250 10.63 -7.24 25.40
C HIS A 250 11.99 -6.83 24.83
N ARG A 251 12.13 -5.54 24.51
CA ARG A 251 13.39 -4.93 24.10
C ARG A 251 14.35 -4.85 25.29
N SER A 252 15.65 -5.00 25.07
CA SER A 252 16.63 -4.71 26.12
C SER A 252 16.51 -3.27 26.60
N ASP A 253 16.61 -3.04 27.92
CA ASP A 253 16.64 -1.69 28.49
C ASP A 253 17.92 -0.92 28.11
N ASP A 254 18.94 -1.61 27.59
CA ASP A 254 20.22 -1.05 27.15
C ASP A 254 20.29 -0.86 25.61
N PHE A 255 19.15 -0.87 24.90
CA PHE A 255 19.15 -0.67 23.45
C PHE A 255 19.74 0.68 23.04
N VAL A 256 20.35 0.71 21.85
CA VAL A 256 20.87 1.95 21.26
C VAL A 256 20.08 2.26 20.00
N MET A 257 19.57 3.49 19.90
CA MET A 257 19.03 4.03 18.66
C MET A 257 20.11 4.84 17.95
N ILE A 258 20.46 4.41 16.74
CA ILE A 258 21.36 5.14 15.83
C ILE A 258 20.53 5.73 14.69
N HIS A 259 21.00 6.76 13.99
CA HIS A 259 20.18 7.51 13.03
C HIS A 259 20.24 6.99 11.60
N ASN A 260 21.15 6.07 11.32
CA ASN A 260 21.19 5.35 10.06
C ASN A 260 22.00 4.07 10.16
N SER A 261 21.61 3.10 9.35
CA SER A 261 22.30 1.83 9.15
C SER A 261 22.09 1.34 7.72
N TYR A 262 22.69 0.21 7.35
CA TYR A 262 22.37 -0.43 6.07
C TYR A 262 22.46 -1.95 6.16
N CYS A 263 21.86 -2.63 5.20
CA CYS A 263 22.14 -4.05 4.96
C CYS A 263 22.52 -4.29 3.50
N ILE A 264 23.17 -5.42 3.26
CA ILE A 264 23.43 -5.96 1.91
C ILE A 264 22.58 -7.21 1.76
N ILE A 265 21.89 -7.32 0.63
CA ILE A 265 21.12 -8.49 0.22
C ILE A 265 21.77 -9.05 -1.04
N ASN A 266 22.39 -10.22 -0.91
CA ASN A 266 23.03 -10.89 -2.04
C ASN A 266 21.99 -11.47 -3.01
N ASP A 267 22.24 -11.32 -4.30
CA ASP A 267 21.37 -11.76 -5.42
C ASP A 267 19.94 -11.19 -5.43
N SER A 268 19.61 -10.18 -4.60
CA SER A 268 18.25 -9.60 -4.52
C SER A 268 17.13 -10.62 -4.23
N LYS A 269 17.41 -11.61 -3.37
CA LYS A 269 16.44 -12.62 -2.94
C LYS A 269 16.07 -12.46 -1.48
N PRO A 270 14.81 -12.69 -1.07
CA PRO A 270 14.37 -12.63 0.33
C PRO A 270 14.80 -13.89 1.11
N ILE A 271 16.10 -14.17 1.13
CA ILE A 271 16.70 -15.30 1.87
C ILE A 271 17.45 -14.73 3.05
N LYS A 272 17.11 -15.16 4.28
CA LYS A 272 17.65 -14.58 5.51
C LYS A 272 19.18 -14.64 5.56
N GLU A 273 19.75 -15.76 5.11
CA GLU A 273 21.18 -16.03 5.07
C GLU A 273 21.93 -15.13 4.06
N ASN A 274 21.21 -14.51 3.12
CA ASN A 274 21.78 -13.58 2.15
C ASN A 274 21.85 -12.14 2.67
N VAL A 275 21.33 -11.87 3.88
CA VAL A 275 21.23 -10.52 4.42
C VAL A 275 22.25 -10.30 5.53
N GLU A 276 23.10 -9.30 5.37
CA GLU A 276 24.06 -8.87 6.38
C GLU A 276 23.80 -7.41 6.74
N PHE A 277 23.68 -7.12 8.05
CA PHE A 277 23.39 -5.78 8.58
C PHE A 277 24.67 -5.10 9.09
N PHE A 278 24.79 -3.81 8.85
CA PHE A 278 25.97 -3.01 9.14
C PHE A 278 25.61 -1.70 9.84
N TRP A 279 26.39 -1.37 10.86
CA TRP A 279 26.41 -0.10 11.56
C TRP A 279 27.84 0.22 12.01
N ALA A 280 28.12 1.49 12.33
CA ALA A 280 29.42 1.89 12.84
C ALA A 280 29.55 1.55 14.34
N LYS A 281 30.76 1.61 14.87
CA LYS A 281 31.00 1.49 16.30
C LYS A 281 31.96 2.57 16.77
N ASP A 282 31.68 3.11 17.95
CA ASP A 282 32.60 4.02 18.62
C ASP A 282 33.87 3.27 19.08
N LYS A 283 34.81 4.03 19.65
CA LYS A 283 36.07 3.49 20.21
C LYS A 283 35.88 2.45 21.32
N ASP A 284 34.73 2.46 21.99
CA ASP A 284 34.38 1.59 23.11
C ASP A 284 33.51 0.39 22.62
N GLY A 285 33.27 0.30 21.31
CA GLY A 285 32.49 -0.76 20.66
C GLY A 285 30.99 -0.57 20.69
N ARG A 286 30.49 0.60 21.13
CA ARG A 286 29.05 0.91 21.15
C ARG A 286 28.54 1.23 19.75
N PRO A 287 27.30 0.86 19.40
CA PRO A 287 26.72 1.18 18.10
C PRO A 287 26.71 2.69 17.80
N GLU A 288 27.08 3.06 16.58
CA GLU A 288 26.98 4.42 16.02
C GLU A 288 26.41 4.40 14.60
N SER A 289 25.89 5.55 14.17
CA SER A 289 25.43 5.79 12.80
C SER A 289 26.56 5.62 11.78
N VAL A 290 26.25 5.07 10.60
CA VAL A 290 27.21 4.92 9.50
C VAL A 290 27.63 6.27 8.91
N PHE A 291 26.72 7.24 8.92
CA PHE A 291 26.95 8.61 8.45
C PHE A 291 26.57 9.62 9.52
N VAL A 292 27.37 10.68 9.61
CA VAL A 292 27.14 11.83 10.49
C VAL A 292 27.44 13.10 9.69
N PRO A 293 26.60 14.15 9.74
CA PRO A 293 26.81 15.36 8.95
C PRO A 293 28.07 16.13 9.37
N ASP A 294 28.90 16.49 8.40
CA ASP A 294 29.93 17.51 8.57
C ASP A 294 29.23 18.86 8.85
N ILE A 295 29.76 19.63 9.80
CA ILE A 295 29.28 20.97 10.13
C ILE A 295 29.21 21.92 8.91
N ASN A 296 29.95 21.62 7.84
CA ASN A 296 29.97 22.40 6.61
C ASN A 296 28.76 22.17 5.69
N VAL A 297 28.04 21.06 5.84
CA VAL A 297 26.82 20.80 5.05
C VAL A 297 25.55 21.33 5.73
N GLN A 298 25.64 21.69 7.01
CA GLN A 298 24.53 22.20 7.81
C GLN A 298 24.25 23.68 7.50
N ASN A 299 22.97 24.06 7.48
CA ASN A 299 22.52 25.44 7.43
C ASN A 299 22.62 26.09 8.81
N ASP A 300 22.11 25.42 9.84
CA ASP A 300 22.26 25.80 11.25
C ASP A 300 23.37 24.98 11.93
N LYS A 301 24.38 25.67 12.44
CA LYS A 301 25.59 25.09 13.06
C LYS A 301 25.51 24.98 14.58
N SER A 302 24.31 25.11 15.15
CA SER A 302 24.11 25.14 16.61
C SER A 302 24.20 23.77 17.27
N SER A 303 24.06 22.67 16.53
CA SER A 303 24.22 21.30 17.05
C SER A 303 24.97 20.41 16.05
N HIS A 304 25.29 19.18 16.45
CA HIS A 304 26.03 18.25 15.58
C HIS A 304 25.15 17.62 14.49
N GLY A 305 23.83 17.58 14.67
CA GLY A 305 22.88 16.98 13.74
C GLY A 305 23.09 15.50 13.47
N TYR A 306 22.16 14.93 12.70
CA TYR A 306 22.22 13.57 12.20
C TYR A 306 21.62 13.47 10.79
N TYR A 307 21.81 12.33 10.15
CA TYR A 307 21.27 12.05 8.83
C TYR A 307 20.15 11.04 8.89
N TRP A 308 19.01 11.38 8.29
CA TRP A 308 18.06 10.38 7.79
C TRP A 308 18.31 10.15 6.30
N PRO A 309 18.45 8.89 5.86
CA PRO A 309 18.72 8.60 4.45
C PRO A 309 17.54 9.01 3.58
N GLN A 310 17.85 9.36 2.34
CA GLN A 310 16.89 9.33 1.24
C GLN A 310 17.41 8.44 0.12
N ASP A 311 16.89 8.62 -1.10
CA ASP A 311 17.23 7.77 -2.22
C ASP A 311 18.68 8.00 -2.68
N SER A 312 19.20 7.02 -3.44
CA SER A 312 20.58 7.04 -3.95
C SER A 312 20.65 6.55 -5.39
N VAL A 313 21.73 6.93 -6.09
CA VAL A 313 22.02 6.44 -7.44
C VAL A 313 23.51 6.12 -7.58
N ILE A 314 23.82 5.01 -8.26
CA ILE A 314 25.21 4.65 -8.59
C ILE A 314 25.52 5.09 -10.01
N ILE A 315 26.55 5.93 -10.16
CA ILE A 315 27.04 6.45 -11.44
C ILE A 315 28.58 6.36 -11.42
N ASN A 316 29.17 5.78 -12.46
CA ASN A 316 30.63 5.75 -12.66
C ASN A 316 31.44 5.36 -11.40
N ASN A 317 31.11 4.24 -10.76
CA ASN A 317 31.75 3.75 -9.53
C ASN A 317 31.63 4.70 -8.32
N SER A 318 30.61 5.55 -8.27
CA SER A 318 30.27 6.39 -7.12
C SER A 318 28.79 6.23 -6.80
N CYS A 319 28.48 6.09 -5.52
CA CYS A 319 27.12 6.15 -5.00
C CYS A 319 26.86 7.59 -4.52
N TYR A 320 25.83 8.22 -5.09
CA TYR A 320 25.35 9.53 -4.72
C TYR A 320 24.11 9.36 -3.85
N THR A 321 24.22 9.70 -2.57
CA THR A 321 23.11 9.63 -1.59
C THR A 321 22.72 11.03 -1.17
N PHE A 322 21.42 11.30 -1.02
CA PHE A 322 20.88 12.63 -0.72
C PHE A 322 20.18 12.66 0.65
N PRO A 323 20.88 12.46 1.77
CA PRO A 323 20.23 12.38 3.06
C PRO A 323 19.71 13.75 3.54
N ILE A 324 18.66 13.69 4.36
CA ILE A 324 18.13 14.84 5.10
C ILE A 324 19.09 15.13 6.25
N VAL A 325 19.54 16.39 6.35
CA VAL A 325 20.23 16.91 7.54
C VAL A 325 19.15 17.25 8.57
N VAL A 326 19.22 16.60 9.73
CA VAL A 326 18.25 16.77 10.81
C VAL A 326 18.96 17.31 12.04
N LEU A 327 18.31 18.20 12.77
CA LEU A 327 18.78 18.75 14.03
C LEU A 327 17.76 18.43 15.13
N ASP A 328 18.26 18.25 16.36
CA ASP A 328 17.41 18.17 17.54
C ASP A 328 16.57 19.43 17.68
N TYR A 329 15.29 19.24 18.04
CA TYR A 329 14.36 20.32 18.34
C TYR A 329 13.59 19.99 19.63
N PRO A 330 14.22 20.15 20.80
CA PRO A 330 13.64 19.73 22.08
C PRO A 330 12.29 20.37 22.40
N GLU A 331 12.00 21.55 21.83
CA GLU A 331 10.74 22.27 22.02
C GLU A 331 9.56 21.68 21.21
N GLY A 332 9.83 20.71 20.32
CA GLY A 332 8.80 20.02 19.54
C GLY A 332 7.87 19.13 20.39
N PRO A 333 6.73 18.69 19.84
CA PRO A 333 5.88 17.68 20.48
C PRO A 333 6.63 16.38 20.75
N GLU A 334 6.25 15.64 21.78
CA GLU A 334 6.81 14.31 22.08
C GLU A 334 6.71 13.38 20.84
N GLY A 335 7.82 12.73 20.49
CA GLY A 335 7.93 11.93 19.27
C GLY A 335 8.20 12.73 17.98
N PHE A 336 8.20 14.06 18.05
CA PHE A 336 8.47 14.98 16.93
C PHE A 336 9.45 16.09 17.32
N GLN A 337 10.43 15.77 18.17
CA GLN A 337 11.44 16.69 18.69
C GLN A 337 12.65 16.84 17.75
N PHE A 338 12.36 17.06 16.46
CA PHE A 338 13.37 17.21 15.41
C PHE A 338 12.97 18.33 14.45
N LYS A 339 13.95 18.89 13.75
CA LYS A 339 13.72 19.84 12.65
C LYS A 339 14.59 19.48 11.45
N VAL A 340 14.03 19.62 10.26
CA VAL A 340 14.78 19.49 9.01
C VAL A 340 15.61 20.76 8.81
N ASP A 341 16.92 20.57 8.63
CA ASP A 341 17.86 21.66 8.38
C ASP A 341 18.19 21.80 6.89
N GLY A 342 18.21 20.69 6.15
CA GLY A 342 18.35 20.70 4.70
C GLY A 342 18.63 19.33 4.10
N VAL A 343 19.23 19.33 2.91
CA VAL A 343 19.66 18.12 2.19
C VAL A 343 21.14 18.23 1.91
N ALA A 344 21.87 17.15 2.17
CA ALA A 344 23.27 17.02 1.78
C ALA A 344 23.41 16.07 0.59
N MET A 345 24.59 16.03 -0.02
CA MET A 345 24.99 14.99 -0.95
C MET A 345 26.21 14.28 -0.40
N ILE A 346 26.17 12.95 -0.34
CA ILE A 346 27.29 12.10 0.02
C ILE A 346 27.73 11.34 -1.24
N VAL A 347 29.00 11.49 -1.60
CA VAL A 347 29.62 10.79 -2.74
C VAL A 347 30.54 9.71 -2.20
N SER A 348 30.05 8.47 -2.17
CA SER A 348 30.78 7.30 -1.66
C SER A 348 31.36 6.46 -2.80
N PRO A 349 32.65 6.11 -2.77
CA PRO A 349 33.23 5.29 -3.83
C PRO A 349 32.65 3.87 -3.79
N VAL A 350 32.36 3.34 -4.97
CA VAL A 350 31.93 1.96 -5.19
C VAL A 350 33.11 1.17 -5.74
N LYS A 351 33.55 0.17 -4.97
CA LYS A 351 34.69 -0.67 -5.34
C LYS A 351 34.51 -2.08 -4.78
N ASP A 352 34.90 -3.07 -5.57
CA ASP A 352 34.84 -4.50 -5.21
C ASP A 352 33.40 -4.92 -4.84
N ASN A 353 32.43 -4.43 -5.62
CA ASN A 353 30.99 -4.62 -5.43
C ASN A 353 30.46 -4.15 -4.06
N LYS A 354 31.08 -3.11 -3.48
CA LYS A 354 30.66 -2.52 -2.20
C LYS A 354 30.66 -1.00 -2.27
N ILE A 355 29.70 -0.40 -1.58
CA ILE A 355 29.69 1.05 -1.33
C ILE A 355 30.53 1.34 -0.09
N HIS A 356 31.59 2.14 -0.23
CA HIS A 356 32.47 2.51 0.87
C HIS A 356 31.97 3.80 1.52
N PHE A 357 30.93 3.66 2.33
CA PHE A 357 30.27 4.77 3.03
C PHE A 357 31.19 5.56 3.96
N ASP A 358 32.15 4.88 4.60
CA ASP A 358 33.21 5.44 5.44
C ASP A 358 34.13 6.43 4.70
N LYS A 359 34.15 6.37 3.37
CA LYS A 359 34.96 7.24 2.50
C LYS A 359 34.13 8.28 1.76
N GLY A 360 32.86 8.44 2.14
CA GLY A 360 31.94 9.39 1.54
C GLY A 360 32.40 10.84 1.68
N LYS A 361 32.44 11.57 0.57
CA LYS A 361 32.66 13.02 0.59
C LYS A 361 31.32 13.74 0.66
N GLN A 362 31.15 14.60 1.66
CA GLN A 362 29.90 15.32 1.88
C GLN A 362 29.95 16.70 1.22
N ARG A 363 28.83 17.12 0.64
CA ARG A 363 28.67 18.41 -0.04
C ARG A 363 27.32 19.01 0.30
N LYS A 364 27.28 20.34 0.36
CA LYS A 364 26.03 21.10 0.37
C LYS A 364 25.42 21.09 -1.03
N VAL A 365 24.11 20.94 -1.12
CA VAL A 365 23.38 20.91 -2.39
C VAL A 365 22.11 21.77 -2.29
N ASN A 366 21.70 22.38 -3.40
CA ASN A 366 20.52 23.22 -3.47
C ASN A 366 19.24 22.39 -3.62
N LEU A 367 18.94 21.50 -2.68
CA LEU A 367 17.78 20.61 -2.71
C LEU A 367 16.80 20.84 -1.54
N TYR A 368 16.99 21.94 -0.82
CA TYR A 368 16.14 22.37 0.28
C TYR A 368 15.84 23.86 0.18
N HIS A 369 14.59 24.23 0.45
CA HIS A 369 14.17 25.62 0.56
C HIS A 369 13.22 25.79 1.75
N ASP A 370 13.63 26.60 2.72
CA ASP A 370 12.76 27.06 3.80
C ASP A 370 11.82 28.16 3.28
N GLY A 371 10.54 27.84 3.15
CA GLY A 371 9.50 28.79 2.73
C GLY A 371 9.04 29.75 3.82
N MET A 372 9.72 29.81 4.97
CA MET A 372 9.46 30.75 6.07
C MET A 372 8.00 30.77 6.52
N GLY A 373 7.43 29.57 6.75
CA GLY A 373 6.04 29.39 7.15
C GLY A 373 5.02 29.29 6.01
N THR A 374 5.45 29.40 4.74
CA THR A 374 4.60 29.11 3.56
C THR A 374 4.75 27.67 3.03
N GLY A 375 5.57 26.87 3.72
CA GLY A 375 5.89 25.49 3.38
C GLY A 375 7.30 25.31 2.85
N ASP A 376 8.03 24.32 3.37
CA ASP A 376 9.38 23.95 2.94
C ASP A 376 9.34 23.00 1.74
N ILE A 377 10.39 23.07 0.92
CA ILE A 377 10.58 22.17 -0.23
C ILE A 377 11.81 21.31 0.05
N LEU A 378 11.65 20.00 -0.08
CA LEU A 378 12.68 19.00 0.16
C LEU A 378 12.74 18.03 -1.02
N TYR A 379 13.91 17.89 -1.65
CA TYR A 379 14.16 16.91 -2.72
C TYR A 379 15.08 15.79 -2.26
N GLY A 380 14.91 14.59 -2.83
CA GLY A 380 15.77 13.42 -2.55
C GLY A 380 15.00 12.14 -2.26
N GLY A 381 13.68 12.21 -2.02
CA GLY A 381 12.86 11.07 -1.63
C GLY A 381 12.70 9.98 -2.70
N CYS A 382 12.89 10.34 -3.98
CA CYS A 382 13.01 9.36 -5.07
C CYS A 382 13.93 9.87 -6.18
N ILE A 383 14.79 8.98 -6.70
CA ILE A 383 15.66 9.28 -7.85
C ILE A 383 15.28 8.38 -9.02
N PHE A 384 15.15 8.99 -10.20
CA PHE A 384 14.91 8.29 -11.45
C PHE A 384 16.01 8.66 -12.46
N PRO A 385 17.04 7.81 -12.65
CA PRO A 385 18.10 8.06 -13.62
C PRO A 385 17.60 7.75 -15.04
N ASN A 386 17.12 8.76 -15.78
CA ASN A 386 16.68 8.60 -17.18
C ASN A 386 17.88 8.68 -18.16
N THR A 387 18.91 7.89 -17.88
CA THR A 387 20.20 7.95 -18.57
C THR A 387 20.52 6.62 -19.24
N LYS A 388 21.48 6.64 -20.18
CA LYS A 388 21.95 5.41 -20.83
C LYS A 388 22.65 4.49 -19.82
N ALA A 389 23.38 5.05 -18.86
CA ALA A 389 24.06 4.29 -17.81
C ALA A 389 23.07 3.64 -16.84
N GLY A 390 21.98 4.35 -16.48
CA GLY A 390 20.88 3.79 -15.67
C GLY A 390 20.03 2.73 -16.39
N GLY A 391 20.28 2.47 -17.68
CA GLY A 391 19.54 1.48 -18.47
C GLY A 391 18.15 1.94 -18.91
N ALA A 392 17.91 3.26 -18.97
CA ALA A 392 16.63 3.80 -19.40
C ALA A 392 16.35 3.46 -20.88
N GLU A 393 15.09 3.16 -21.20
CA GLU A 393 14.68 2.79 -22.57
C GLU A 393 14.73 3.97 -23.54
N ASN A 394 14.39 5.17 -23.08
CA ASN A 394 14.41 6.42 -23.84
C ASN A 394 15.20 7.47 -23.06
N PRO A 395 16.53 7.36 -23.00
CA PRO A 395 17.34 8.21 -22.15
C PRO A 395 17.38 9.64 -22.70
N ASP A 396 17.21 10.63 -21.83
CA ASP A 396 17.41 12.06 -22.13
C ASP A 396 18.66 12.65 -21.46
N GLY A 397 19.39 11.82 -20.69
CA GLY A 397 20.63 12.20 -20.02
C GLY A 397 20.41 12.87 -18.65
N TYR A 398 19.16 13.09 -18.25
CA TYR A 398 18.84 13.67 -16.96
C TYR A 398 18.62 12.61 -15.89
N ILE A 399 19.03 12.97 -14.68
CA ILE A 399 18.61 12.33 -13.44
C ILE A 399 17.49 13.20 -12.88
N TYR A 400 16.33 12.58 -12.68
CA TYR A 400 15.20 13.23 -12.06
C TYR A 400 15.20 12.95 -10.57
N VAL A 401 15.02 13.99 -9.77
CA VAL A 401 14.98 13.89 -8.31
C VAL A 401 13.64 14.42 -7.85
N TYR A 402 12.88 13.55 -7.23
CA TYR A 402 11.57 13.86 -6.68
C TYR A 402 11.70 14.25 -5.22
N GLY A 403 10.80 15.12 -4.84
CA GLY A 403 10.70 15.70 -3.52
C GLY A 403 9.27 16.04 -3.19
N HIS A 404 9.09 16.78 -2.13
CA HIS A 404 7.79 17.31 -1.77
C HIS A 404 7.91 18.75 -1.29
N LYS A 405 6.82 19.48 -1.47
CA LYS A 405 6.55 20.70 -0.73
C LYS A 405 5.64 20.35 0.43
N ASN A 406 6.08 20.59 1.66
CA ASN A 406 5.21 20.44 2.82
C ASN A 406 4.41 21.72 2.99
N VAL A 407 3.08 21.61 2.99
CA VAL A 407 2.20 22.71 3.33
C VAL A 407 1.24 22.20 4.38
N ASN A 408 1.27 22.79 5.58
CA ASN A 408 0.57 22.24 6.75
C ASN A 408 1.02 20.79 7.05
N PHE A 409 0.08 19.85 7.15
CA PHE A 409 0.32 18.42 7.43
C PHE A 409 0.27 17.55 6.16
N THR A 410 0.43 18.14 4.99
CA THR A 410 0.42 17.44 3.70
C THR A 410 1.71 17.68 2.93
N ALA A 411 2.13 16.68 2.17
CA ALA A 411 3.27 16.75 1.27
C ALA A 411 2.78 16.64 -0.17
N ASP A 412 3.19 17.58 -1.04
CA ASP A 412 2.82 17.60 -2.45
C ASP A 412 4.05 17.40 -3.34
N LEU A 413 3.97 16.47 -4.28
CA LEU A 413 5.08 16.02 -5.12
C LEU A 413 5.65 17.17 -5.95
N CYS A 414 6.97 17.32 -5.91
CA CYS A 414 7.74 18.23 -6.75
C CYS A 414 8.82 17.44 -7.51
N ILE A 415 9.35 18.01 -8.60
CA ILE A 415 10.41 17.38 -9.40
C ILE A 415 11.52 18.36 -9.77
N ALA A 416 12.75 17.91 -9.59
CA ALA A 416 13.97 18.56 -10.06
C ALA A 416 14.69 17.63 -11.05
N ARG A 417 15.65 18.18 -11.79
CA ARG A 417 16.55 17.39 -12.65
C ARG A 417 17.94 17.98 -12.72
N ILE A 418 18.89 17.13 -13.09
CA ILE A 418 20.28 17.50 -13.38
C ILE A 418 20.84 16.57 -14.46
N LEU A 419 21.79 17.03 -15.28
CA LEU A 419 22.49 16.15 -16.21
C LEU A 419 23.41 15.21 -15.43
N GLU A 420 23.55 13.96 -15.88
CA GLU A 420 24.41 12.96 -15.22
C GLU A 420 25.85 13.46 -15.02
N GLU A 421 26.45 14.07 -16.04
CA GLU A 421 27.82 14.62 -15.96
C GLU A 421 27.96 15.83 -15.01
N GLU A 422 26.86 16.50 -14.67
CA GLU A 422 26.82 17.69 -13.83
C GLU A 422 26.35 17.41 -12.41
N ILE A 423 26.13 16.14 -12.00
CA ILE A 423 25.49 15.79 -10.71
C ILE A 423 26.14 16.46 -9.48
N GLU A 424 27.45 16.72 -9.51
CA GLU A 424 28.19 17.38 -8.44
C GLU A 424 28.22 18.92 -8.53
N ASN A 425 27.68 19.51 -9.61
CA ASN A 425 27.62 20.95 -9.83
C ASN A 425 26.37 21.56 -9.16
N PRO A 426 26.52 22.36 -8.09
CA PRO A 426 25.39 22.92 -7.37
C PRO A 426 24.55 23.91 -8.21
N ASP A 427 25.12 24.52 -9.25
CA ASP A 427 24.45 25.52 -10.09
C ASP A 427 23.73 24.90 -11.30
N ALA A 428 23.89 23.59 -11.53
CA ALA A 428 23.30 22.88 -12.66
C ALA A 428 21.89 22.31 -12.39
N TRP A 429 21.45 22.30 -11.13
CA TRP A 429 20.12 21.84 -10.75
C TRP A 429 19.02 22.70 -11.39
N ARG A 430 17.97 22.06 -11.88
CA ARG A 430 16.78 22.74 -12.42
C ARG A 430 15.50 22.18 -11.81
N PHE A 431 14.59 23.06 -11.46
CA PHE A 431 13.31 22.76 -10.79
C PHE A 431 12.16 23.01 -11.77
N TYR A 432 11.14 22.15 -11.74
CA TYR A 432 9.98 22.33 -12.61
C TYR A 432 9.01 23.34 -12.01
N ASP A 433 8.69 24.42 -12.73
CA ASP A 433 7.77 25.48 -12.27
C ASP A 433 6.31 25.29 -12.72
N GLY A 434 5.99 24.12 -13.29
CA GLY A 434 4.69 23.81 -13.89
C GLY A 434 4.64 24.05 -15.40
N HIS A 435 5.61 24.77 -15.97
CA HIS A 435 5.70 25.11 -17.39
C HIS A 435 7.09 24.83 -17.97
N SER A 436 8.14 25.08 -17.21
CA SER A 436 9.53 25.08 -17.62
C SER A 436 10.47 24.66 -16.49
N TRP A 437 11.76 24.48 -16.82
CA TRP A 437 12.81 24.11 -15.88
C TRP A 437 13.62 25.35 -15.52
N VAL A 438 13.59 25.76 -14.25
CA VAL A 438 14.18 27.02 -13.74
C VAL A 438 15.25 26.76 -12.68
N GLU A 439 16.07 27.76 -12.38
CA GLU A 439 17.15 27.68 -11.37
C GLU A 439 16.65 27.91 -9.94
N ASP A 440 15.57 28.67 -9.78
CA ASP A 440 15.03 29.06 -8.47
C ASP A 440 14.14 27.95 -7.89
N ILE A 441 14.64 27.28 -6.84
CA ILE A 441 13.94 26.22 -6.12
C ILE A 441 12.59 26.68 -5.54
N SER A 442 12.43 27.96 -5.18
CA SER A 442 11.19 28.48 -4.62
C SER A 442 10.03 28.50 -5.63
N LYS A 443 10.32 28.32 -6.92
CA LYS A 443 9.33 28.23 -8.01
C LYS A 443 8.81 26.82 -8.27
N SER A 444 9.29 25.82 -7.53
CA SER A 444 8.86 24.42 -7.71
C SER A 444 7.34 24.30 -7.67
N ALA A 445 6.76 23.73 -8.73
CA ALA A 445 5.34 23.46 -8.82
C ALA A 445 5.00 22.06 -8.32
N MET A 446 3.82 21.96 -7.73
CA MET A 446 3.23 20.71 -7.28
C MET A 446 2.69 19.96 -8.51
N ILE A 447 3.17 18.74 -8.75
CA ILE A 447 2.77 17.90 -9.89
C ILE A 447 1.82 16.77 -9.49
N ALA A 448 1.71 16.47 -8.20
CA ALA A 448 0.69 15.61 -7.61
C ALA A 448 0.50 15.98 -6.13
N GLU A 449 -0.73 15.93 -5.63
CA GLU A 449 -1.04 16.22 -4.23
C GLU A 449 -1.02 14.97 -3.36
N ASN A 450 -0.84 15.19 -2.06
CA ASN A 450 -1.08 14.20 -0.99
C ASN A 450 -0.20 12.94 -1.07
N VAL A 451 1.11 13.14 -1.18
CA VAL A 451 2.13 12.08 -1.15
C VAL A 451 2.77 11.93 0.24
N SER A 452 3.84 11.15 0.33
CA SER A 452 4.65 10.91 1.54
C SER A 452 6.10 11.31 1.35
N CYS A 453 6.87 11.34 2.45
CA CYS A 453 8.29 11.69 2.42
C CYS A 453 9.12 10.67 1.64
N GLU A 454 8.84 9.38 1.85
CA GLU A 454 9.32 8.29 1.02
C GLU A 454 8.27 7.93 -0.02
N LEU A 455 8.70 7.81 -1.27
CA LEU A 455 7.87 7.45 -2.41
C LEU A 455 8.72 6.82 -3.51
N SER A 456 8.09 6.32 -4.56
CA SER A 456 8.80 5.88 -5.77
C SER A 456 8.08 6.28 -7.04
N ILE A 457 8.84 6.66 -8.06
CA ILE A 457 8.43 6.70 -9.46
C ILE A 457 9.15 5.59 -10.20
N SER A 458 8.40 4.72 -10.89
CA SER A 458 8.98 3.64 -11.69
C SER A 458 8.28 3.56 -13.05
N LYS A 459 8.99 3.08 -14.08
CA LYS A 459 8.38 2.82 -15.39
C LYS A 459 7.62 1.50 -15.32
N ILE A 460 6.37 1.50 -15.77
CA ILE A 460 5.53 0.31 -15.77
C ILE A 460 5.93 -0.61 -16.93
N LYS A 461 6.43 -1.79 -16.59
CA LYS A 461 6.70 -2.90 -17.51
C LYS A 461 5.73 -4.04 -17.18
N GLY A 462 4.59 -4.02 -17.84
CA GLY A 462 3.48 -4.95 -17.58
C GLY A 462 2.47 -4.85 -18.72
N ARG A 463 1.37 -5.56 -18.62
CA ARG A 463 0.27 -5.47 -19.58
C ARG A 463 -0.59 -4.25 -19.29
N LEU A 464 -0.83 -3.93 -18.01
CA LEU A 464 -1.55 -2.72 -17.63
C LEU A 464 -0.64 -1.51 -17.71
N HIS A 465 -1.11 -0.46 -18.39
CA HIS A 465 -0.44 0.84 -18.45
C HIS A 465 1.03 0.79 -18.92
N ASN A 466 1.38 -0.18 -19.78
CA ASN A 466 2.73 -0.37 -20.27
C ASN A 466 3.35 0.94 -20.80
N GLY A 467 4.58 1.24 -20.36
CA GLY A 467 5.31 2.43 -20.77
C GLY A 467 4.94 3.72 -20.03
N LYS A 468 3.90 3.72 -19.19
CA LYS A 468 3.56 4.82 -18.29
C LYS A 468 4.39 4.76 -16.99
N TYR A 469 4.17 5.72 -16.10
CA TYR A 469 4.89 5.82 -14.83
C TYR A 469 3.98 5.50 -13.64
N LEU A 470 4.48 4.70 -12.70
CA LEU A 470 3.80 4.35 -11.46
C LEU A 470 4.39 5.17 -10.31
N LEU A 471 3.54 5.99 -9.69
CA LEU A 471 3.84 6.66 -8.43
C LEU A 471 3.25 5.83 -7.29
N ILE A 472 4.08 5.39 -6.34
CA ILE A 472 3.68 4.73 -5.08
C ILE A 472 4.01 5.63 -3.90
N PHE A 473 3.07 5.77 -2.97
CA PHE A 473 3.18 6.63 -1.80
C PHE A 473 2.18 6.22 -0.70
N GLN A 474 2.40 6.73 0.51
CA GLN A 474 1.43 6.71 1.60
C GLN A 474 0.59 8.00 1.55
N GLU A 475 -0.73 7.92 1.67
CA GLU A 475 -1.56 9.13 1.72
C GLU A 475 -1.27 9.94 3.00
N TYR A 476 -1.33 11.27 2.90
CA TYR A 476 -1.26 12.24 4.01
C TYR A 476 0.00 12.15 4.87
N VAL A 477 1.15 11.80 4.27
CA VAL A 477 2.44 11.56 4.95
C VAL A 477 2.44 10.35 5.89
N ASN A 478 1.44 10.23 6.75
CA ASN A 478 1.22 9.18 7.72
C ASN A 478 -0.26 8.79 7.74
N SER A 479 -0.57 7.62 7.18
CA SER A 479 -1.91 7.06 7.18
C SER A 479 -1.82 5.53 7.02
N PRO A 480 -2.89 4.77 7.32
CA PRO A 480 -2.91 3.34 7.01
C PRO A 480 -2.99 3.04 5.51
N ILE A 481 -3.08 4.05 4.63
CA ILE A 481 -3.44 3.83 3.23
C ILE A 481 -2.23 4.01 2.31
N ILE A 482 -1.89 2.94 1.60
CA ILE A 482 -0.93 2.95 0.50
C ILE A 482 -1.71 3.09 -0.80
N SER A 483 -1.27 4.02 -1.64
CA SER A 483 -1.94 4.40 -2.86
C SER A 483 -0.97 4.55 -4.03
N TYR A 484 -1.55 4.60 -5.22
CA TYR A 484 -0.80 4.83 -6.44
C TYR A 484 -1.48 5.84 -7.36
N ARG A 485 -0.68 6.43 -8.25
CA ARG A 485 -1.14 7.19 -9.42
C ARG A 485 -0.41 6.72 -10.67
N ILE A 486 -1.06 6.87 -11.81
CA ILE A 486 -0.46 6.60 -13.13
C ILE A 486 -0.12 7.94 -13.78
N GLY A 487 1.15 8.13 -14.13
CA GLY A 487 1.66 9.31 -14.82
C GLY A 487 1.87 9.07 -16.32
N GLU A 488 1.45 10.02 -17.16
CA GLU A 488 1.72 9.98 -18.61
C GLU A 488 3.19 10.33 -18.95
N SER A 489 3.88 11.03 -18.06
CA SER A 489 5.31 11.35 -18.14
C SER A 489 5.93 11.43 -16.73
N LEU A 490 7.25 11.65 -16.64
CA LEU A 490 7.97 11.82 -15.37
C LEU A 490 7.45 13.01 -14.53
N TRP A 491 6.88 14.04 -15.15
CA TRP A 491 6.29 15.18 -14.44
C TRP A 491 4.76 15.29 -14.63
N GLY A 492 4.12 14.19 -15.07
CA GLY A 492 2.68 14.09 -15.21
C GLY A 492 2.13 14.42 -16.62
N PRO A 493 0.81 14.66 -16.75
CA PRO A 493 -0.17 14.64 -15.67
C PRO A 493 -0.28 13.26 -15.00
N PHE A 494 -0.52 13.25 -13.69
CA PHE A 494 -0.82 12.05 -12.92
C PHE A 494 -2.34 11.87 -12.77
N SER A 495 -2.80 10.62 -12.74
CA SER A 495 -4.20 10.28 -12.48
C SER A 495 -4.66 10.72 -11.07
N GLU A 496 -5.95 10.60 -10.80
CA GLU A 496 -6.49 10.56 -9.44
C GLU A 496 -5.83 9.48 -8.58
N ILE A 497 -5.90 9.64 -7.25
CA ILE A 497 -5.41 8.67 -6.27
C ILE A 497 -6.21 7.38 -6.37
N LYS A 498 -5.52 6.26 -6.55
CA LYS A 498 -6.08 4.92 -6.50
C LYS A 498 -5.54 4.19 -5.28
N GLN A 499 -6.45 3.82 -4.38
CA GLN A 499 -6.11 3.11 -3.16
C GLN A 499 -5.76 1.65 -3.45
N LEU A 500 -4.66 1.18 -2.89
CA LEU A 500 -4.11 -0.15 -3.18
C LEU A 500 -4.20 -1.08 -1.99
N TYR A 501 -3.77 -0.60 -0.82
CA TYR A 501 -3.59 -1.42 0.37
C TYR A 501 -3.87 -0.62 1.64
N CYS A 502 -4.45 -1.28 2.63
CA CYS A 502 -4.67 -0.74 3.96
C CYS A 502 -3.80 -1.50 4.97
N CYS A 503 -2.80 -0.82 5.53
CA CYS A 503 -1.92 -1.34 6.57
C CYS A 503 -2.74 -1.77 7.80
N PRO A 504 -2.62 -3.03 8.26
CA PRO A 504 -3.42 -3.52 9.38
C PRO A 504 -2.95 -3.00 10.75
N GLU A 505 -1.68 -2.61 10.88
CA GLU A 505 -1.03 -2.32 12.16
C GLU A 505 -1.70 -1.19 12.96
N PRO A 506 -2.07 -0.05 12.35
CA PRO A 506 -2.72 1.05 13.06
C PRO A 506 -4.05 0.66 13.74
N TYR A 507 -4.74 -0.36 13.22
CA TYR A 507 -6.02 -0.84 13.77
C TYR A 507 -5.86 -1.77 14.97
N THR A 508 -4.63 -2.09 15.37
CA THR A 508 -4.36 -2.94 16.54
C THR A 508 -4.18 -2.15 17.85
N GLY A 509 -4.31 -0.82 17.82
CA GLY A 509 -4.21 0.07 18.98
C GLY A 509 -2.78 0.28 19.50
N GLY A 510 -2.65 1.01 20.63
CA GLY A 510 -1.36 1.27 21.27
C GLY A 510 -0.51 2.37 20.64
N GLY A 511 -1.13 3.32 19.93
CA GLY A 511 -0.41 4.43 19.30
C GLY A 511 0.41 4.04 18.06
N LYS A 512 0.09 2.87 17.49
CA LYS A 512 0.72 2.33 16.28
C LYS A 512 0.29 3.10 15.03
N TYR A 513 1.24 3.34 14.14
CA TYR A 513 1.02 4.01 12.87
C TYR A 513 1.92 3.41 11.76
N SER A 514 1.60 3.75 10.51
CA SER A 514 2.31 3.31 9.31
C SER A 514 2.56 4.47 8.35
N TYR A 515 3.68 4.47 7.66
CA TYR A 515 4.14 5.60 6.85
C TYR A 515 5.18 5.15 5.82
N ASN A 516 5.55 6.07 4.92
CA ASN A 516 6.70 5.92 4.02
C ASN A 516 6.63 4.70 3.09
N ALA A 517 5.57 4.59 2.30
CA ALA A 517 5.47 3.54 1.30
C ALA A 517 6.33 3.83 0.05
N LYS A 518 7.13 2.85 -0.39
CA LYS A 518 8.05 2.97 -1.54
C LYS A 518 8.08 1.68 -2.36
N GLY A 519 8.06 1.79 -3.69
CA GLY A 519 8.25 0.67 -4.61
C GLY A 519 9.72 0.41 -4.94
N HIS A 520 10.07 -0.86 -5.17
CA HIS A 520 11.44 -1.33 -5.44
C HIS A 520 11.50 -2.05 -6.80
N PRO A 521 11.61 -1.31 -7.92
CA PRO A 521 11.42 -1.88 -9.25
C PRO A 521 12.47 -2.93 -9.62
N HIS A 522 13.75 -2.78 -9.21
CA HIS A 522 14.78 -3.79 -9.51
C HIS A 522 14.60 -5.12 -8.78
N LEU A 523 13.97 -5.10 -7.60
CA LEU A 523 13.59 -6.29 -6.83
C LEU A 523 12.29 -6.94 -7.35
N SER A 524 11.60 -6.26 -8.25
CA SER A 524 10.28 -6.67 -8.76
C SER A 524 10.40 -7.37 -10.10
N LYS A 525 9.43 -8.22 -10.46
CA LYS A 525 9.30 -8.79 -11.81
C LYS A 525 8.41 -7.90 -12.68
N ASP A 526 8.47 -8.06 -14.00
CA ASP A 526 7.51 -7.43 -14.90
C ASP A 526 6.06 -7.80 -14.50
N GLY A 527 5.17 -6.80 -14.46
CA GLY A 527 3.79 -6.93 -14.00
C GLY A 527 3.62 -7.00 -12.47
N GLU A 528 4.71 -6.94 -11.71
CA GLU A 528 4.72 -6.90 -10.24
C GLU A 528 5.44 -5.65 -9.73
N MET A 529 5.13 -5.25 -8.49
CA MET A 529 5.88 -4.24 -7.75
C MET A 529 5.97 -4.65 -6.28
N LEU A 530 7.18 -4.88 -5.79
CA LEU A 530 7.48 -5.00 -4.37
C LEU A 530 7.44 -3.60 -3.75
N ILE A 531 6.69 -3.44 -2.66
CA ILE A 531 6.49 -2.16 -2.00
C ILE A 531 6.78 -2.34 -0.51
N SER A 532 7.67 -1.54 0.06
CA SER A 532 7.84 -1.45 1.51
C SER A 532 6.92 -0.39 2.11
N TYR A 533 6.67 -0.50 3.42
CA TYR A 533 6.19 0.59 4.27
C TYR A 533 6.78 0.44 5.68
N ASN A 534 6.88 1.53 6.43
CA ASN A 534 7.34 1.53 7.81
C ASN A 534 6.17 1.43 8.80
N THR A 535 6.45 0.90 9.99
CA THR A 535 5.51 0.84 11.11
C THR A 535 6.22 1.29 12.38
N ASN A 536 5.59 2.15 13.18
CA ASN A 536 6.16 2.64 14.43
C ASN A 536 5.03 2.96 15.44
N THR A 537 5.39 3.30 16.69
CA THR A 537 4.47 3.57 17.79
C THR A 537 4.90 4.81 18.56
N ILE A 538 3.93 5.67 18.92
CA ILE A 538 4.19 6.82 19.81
C ILE A 538 4.26 6.44 21.29
N GLY A 539 3.81 5.23 21.65
CA GLY A 539 3.81 4.75 23.04
C GLY A 539 5.12 4.06 23.41
N TRP A 540 5.89 4.64 24.34
CA TRP A 540 7.14 4.05 24.84
C TRP A 540 6.96 2.63 25.40
N GLU A 541 5.90 2.40 26.20
CA GLU A 541 5.60 1.07 26.74
C GLU A 541 5.39 0.04 25.62
N MET A 542 4.70 0.41 24.54
CA MET A 542 4.49 -0.46 23.39
C MET A 542 5.80 -0.71 22.64
N HIS A 543 6.65 0.30 22.52
CA HIS A 543 7.97 0.21 21.91
C HIS A 543 8.87 -0.80 22.65
N MET A 544 8.81 -0.81 23.99
CA MET A 544 9.57 -1.74 24.83
C MET A 544 8.97 -3.14 24.86
N LYS A 545 7.63 -3.28 24.93
CA LYS A 545 6.96 -4.60 24.99
C LYS A 545 6.95 -5.37 23.67
N HIS A 546 7.12 -4.68 22.54
CA HIS A 546 7.05 -5.28 21.22
C HIS A 546 8.30 -4.92 20.39
N GLY A 547 9.43 -5.52 20.77
CA GLY A 547 10.76 -5.24 20.21
C GLY A 547 10.89 -5.52 18.71
N ASP A 548 10.03 -6.36 18.13
CA ASP A 548 10.01 -6.66 16.68
C ASP A 548 8.98 -5.87 15.88
N TYR A 549 8.29 -4.90 16.52
CA TYR A 549 7.24 -4.14 15.88
C TYR A 549 7.78 -3.05 14.95
N CYS A 550 8.65 -2.17 15.46
CA CYS A 550 9.20 -1.00 14.76
C CYS A 550 10.24 -1.39 13.69
N ARG A 551 9.77 -2.07 12.64
CA ARG A 551 10.56 -2.49 11.49
C ARG A 551 9.71 -2.35 10.22
N PRO A 552 10.31 -2.32 9.02
CA PRO A 552 9.53 -2.26 7.79
C PRO A 552 8.72 -3.54 7.52
N ARG A 553 7.72 -3.42 6.66
CA ARG A 553 6.90 -4.49 6.09
C ARG A 553 6.91 -4.38 4.58
N PHE A 554 6.65 -5.48 3.89
CA PHE A 554 6.53 -5.52 2.44
C PHE A 554 5.17 -6.02 2.01
N ILE A 555 4.66 -5.44 0.92
CA ILE A 555 3.53 -5.95 0.14
C ILE A 555 3.99 -6.17 -1.29
N LYS A 556 3.25 -7.02 -1.99
CA LYS A 556 3.38 -7.18 -3.42
C LYS A 556 2.14 -6.68 -4.13
N MET A 557 2.35 -5.79 -5.08
CA MET A 557 1.36 -5.37 -6.07
C MET A 557 1.52 -6.23 -7.33
N SER A 558 0.43 -6.67 -7.93
CA SER A 558 0.45 -7.46 -9.16
C SER A 558 -0.70 -7.08 -10.08
N GLU A 559 -0.44 -7.08 -11.39
CA GLU A 559 -1.49 -6.84 -12.38
C GLU A 559 -2.42 -8.05 -12.55
N ILE A 560 -3.70 -7.77 -12.73
CA ILE A 560 -4.73 -8.73 -13.11
C ILE A 560 -5.29 -8.28 -14.46
N VAL A 561 -5.13 -9.14 -15.47
CA VAL A 561 -5.60 -8.92 -16.85
C VAL A 561 -6.31 -10.11 -17.45
#